data_AF-A0A813JZ48-F1
#
_entry.id   AF-A0A813JZ48-F1
#
_cell.length_a   1.000
_cell.length_b   1.000
_cell.length_c   1.000
_cell.angle_alpha   90.00
_cell.angle_beta   90.00
_cell.angle_gamma   90.00
#
_symmetry.space_group_name_H-M   'P 1'
#
loop_
_entity.id
_entity.type
_entity.pdbx_description
1 polymer ?
#
loop_
_entity_poly.entity_id
_entity_poly.type
_entity_poly.pdbx_seq_one_letter_code
_entity_poly.pdbx_strand_id
1 'polypeptide(L)'
;MSVRQWHLFMAACRMCPKYLEVQRTHRKVTLYDLNDNFVVPWTRRTGNGVALLMNSEKPVDAQLMISHAWGEDIDECVEAFESYCAINQVDSESTFC
;
A
#
# COMPACT_ATOMS: atom_id res chain seq x y z
N MET A 1 -6.40 4.76 6.29
CA MET A 1 -5.24 5.37 5.58
C MET A 1 -5.79 6.18 4.42
N SER A 2 -5.27 7.37 4.11
CA SER A 2 -5.75 8.11 2.93
C SER A 2 -5.12 7.61 1.62
N VAL A 3 -5.76 7.91 0.48
CA VAL A 3 -5.19 7.67 -0.88
C VAL A 3 -3.78 8.24 -0.97
N ARG A 4 -3.58 9.47 -0.47
CA ARG A 4 -2.27 10.11 -0.42
C ARG A 4 -1.26 9.31 0.42
N GLN A 5 -1.64 8.86 1.61
CA GLN A 5 -0.77 8.07 2.49
C GLN A 5 -0.35 6.75 1.83
N TRP A 6 -1.25 6.10 1.10
CA TRP A 6 -0.94 4.91 0.33
C TRP A 6 0.06 5.14 -0.79
N HIS A 7 -0.11 6.20 -1.58
CA HIS A 7 0.87 6.54 -2.62
C HIS A 7 2.25 6.82 -2.02
N LEU A 8 2.31 7.50 -0.87
CA LEU A 8 3.56 7.73 -0.15
C LEU A 8 4.18 6.42 0.37
N PHE A 9 3.35 5.50 0.89
CA PHE A 9 3.79 4.15 1.28
C PHE A 9 4.42 3.41 0.10
N MET A 10 3.72 3.34 -1.02
CA MET A 10 4.19 2.64 -2.22
C MET A 10 5.43 3.28 -2.82
N ALA A 11 5.51 4.61 -2.86
CA ALA A 11 6.70 5.33 -3.28
C ALA A 11 7.90 5.01 -2.38
N ALA A 12 7.71 4.98 -1.05
CA ALA A 12 8.76 4.60 -0.10
C ALA A 12 9.24 3.16 -0.31
N CYS A 13 8.32 2.22 -0.57
CA CYS A 13 8.68 0.83 -0.88
C CYS A 13 9.49 0.74 -2.18
N ARG A 14 9.03 1.39 -3.26
CA ARG A 14 9.69 1.39 -4.58
C ARG A 14 11.11 2.01 -4.55
N MET A 15 11.38 2.94 -3.64
CA MET A 15 12.73 3.51 -3.45
C MET A 15 13.72 2.57 -2.75
N CYS A 16 13.25 1.50 -2.12
CA CYS A 16 14.12 0.57 -1.40
C CYS A 16 14.81 -0.41 -2.37
N PRO A 17 16.12 -0.69 -2.21
CA PRO A 17 16.84 -1.65 -3.05
C PRO A 17 16.18 -3.03 -3.11
N LYS A 18 15.51 -3.44 -2.03
CA LYS A 18 14.84 -4.73 -1.95
C LYS A 18 13.67 -4.87 -2.93
N TYR A 19 12.90 -3.80 -3.14
CA TYR A 19 11.82 -3.78 -4.12
C TYR A 19 12.37 -3.99 -5.53
N LEU A 20 13.44 -3.26 -5.86
CA LEU A 20 14.12 -3.35 -7.16
C LEU A 20 14.75 -4.73 -7.39
N GLU A 21 15.26 -5.38 -6.34
CA GLU A 21 15.81 -6.75 -6.39
C GLU A 21 14.71 -7.77 -6.74
N VAL A 22 13.58 -7.72 -6.04
CA VAL A 22 12.43 -8.61 -6.30
C VAL A 22 11.89 -8.38 -7.71
N GLN A 23 11.68 -7.12 -8.10
CA GLN A 23 11.17 -6.77 -9.43
C GLN A 23 12.09 -7.27 -10.55
N ARG A 24 13.41 -7.18 -10.40
CA ARG A 24 14.37 -7.71 -11.38
C ARG A 24 14.34 -9.24 -11.48
N THR A 25 14.15 -9.93 -10.35
CA THR A 25 14.19 -11.39 -10.29
C THR A 25 12.90 -12.01 -10.81
N HIS A 26 11.75 -11.50 -10.36
CA HIS A 26 10.44 -12.09 -10.60
C HIS A 26 9.63 -11.38 -11.68
N ARG A 27 10.14 -10.26 -12.22
CA ARG A 27 9.46 -9.34 -13.16
C ARG A 27 8.21 -8.63 -12.62
N LYS A 28 7.74 -9.01 -11.45
CA LYS A 28 6.67 -8.36 -10.68
C LYS A 28 6.99 -8.38 -9.19
N VAL A 29 6.35 -7.50 -8.43
CA VAL A 29 6.37 -7.53 -6.96
C VAL A 29 4.98 -7.90 -6.49
N THR A 30 4.86 -8.90 -5.62
CA THR A 30 3.57 -9.37 -5.13
C THR A 30 3.21 -8.77 -3.77
N LEU A 31 1.98 -8.94 -3.31
CA LEU A 31 1.61 -8.59 -1.94
C LEU A 31 2.35 -9.46 -0.91
N TYR A 32 2.73 -10.70 -1.23
CA TYR A 32 3.61 -11.49 -0.38
C TYR A 32 4.96 -10.78 -0.19
N ASP A 33 5.58 -10.34 -1.30
CA ASP A 33 6.85 -9.62 -1.25
C ASP A 33 6.71 -8.30 -0.48
N LEU A 34 5.64 -7.54 -0.74
CA LEU A 34 5.36 -6.29 -0.04
C LEU A 34 5.19 -6.51 1.47
N ASN A 35 4.44 -7.56 1.83
CA ASN A 35 4.18 -7.91 3.22
C ASN A 35 5.48 -8.25 3.97
N ASP A 36 6.26 -9.16 3.41
CA ASP A 36 7.44 -9.71 4.09
C ASP A 36 8.59 -8.72 4.16
N ASN A 37 8.77 -7.90 3.12
CA ASN A 37 9.88 -6.97 3.02
C ASN A 37 9.59 -5.57 3.59
N PHE A 38 8.31 -5.18 3.73
CA PHE A 38 7.95 -3.81 4.14
C PHE A 38 6.90 -3.76 5.25
N VAL A 39 5.73 -4.38 5.07
CA VAL A 39 4.63 -4.28 6.04
C VAL A 39 5.02 -4.90 7.39
N VAL A 40 5.49 -6.15 7.39
CA VAL A 40 5.87 -6.86 8.61
C VAL A 40 7.04 -6.18 9.32
N PRO A 41 8.14 -5.79 8.64
CA PRO A 41 9.22 -5.04 9.28
C PRO A 41 8.76 -3.72 9.92
N TRP A 42 7.89 -2.96 9.26
CA TRP A 42 7.42 -1.66 9.76
C TRP A 42 6.45 -1.81 10.94
N THR A 43 5.56 -2.81 10.88
CA THR A 43 4.51 -3.02 11.90
C THR A 43 4.97 -3.90 13.07
N ARG A 44 6.21 -4.41 13.02
CA ARG A 44 6.73 -5.33 14.04
C ARG A 44 6.68 -4.71 15.44
N ARG A 45 6.05 -5.43 16.38
CA ARG A 45 5.93 -5.08 17.81
C ARG A 45 5.16 -3.77 18.08
N THR A 46 4.45 -3.22 17.11
CA THR A 46 3.63 -2.02 17.33
C THR A 46 2.20 -2.35 17.76
N GLY A 47 1.72 -3.57 17.45
CA GLY A 47 0.31 -3.96 17.61
C GLY A 47 -0.62 -3.35 16.55
N ASN A 48 -0.09 -2.61 15.58
CA ASN A 48 -0.84 -1.80 14.63
C ASN A 48 -0.40 -2.08 13.19
N GLY A 49 -1.36 -2.11 12.26
CA GLY A 49 -1.07 -2.10 10.83
C GLY A 49 -0.53 -0.75 10.35
N VAL A 50 0.00 -0.70 9.12
CA VAL A 50 0.57 0.52 8.50
C VAL A 50 -0.42 1.69 8.55
N ALA A 51 -1.69 1.44 8.23
CA ALA A 51 -2.73 2.45 8.23
C ALA A 51 -2.93 3.13 9.60
N LEU A 52 -2.87 2.36 10.69
CA LEU A 52 -2.99 2.89 12.06
C LEU A 52 -1.73 3.63 12.50
N LEU A 53 -0.55 3.16 12.08
CA LEU A 53 0.71 3.88 12.35
C LEU A 53 0.73 5.27 11.70
N MET A 54 0.22 5.36 10.46
CA MET A 54 0.11 6.63 9.74
C MET A 54 -0.95 7.58 10.29
N ASN A 55 -1.90 7.07 11.08
CA ASN A 55 -3.01 7.84 11.65
C ASN A 55 -3.06 7.68 13.18
N SER A 56 -1.90 7.53 13.82
CA SER A 56 -1.79 7.15 15.24
C SER A 56 -2.32 8.20 16.20
N GLU A 57 -2.17 9.49 15.88
CA GLU A 57 -2.70 10.60 16.69
C GLU A 57 -4.23 10.75 16.58
N LYS A 58 -4.77 10.45 15.39
CA LYS A 58 -6.20 10.55 15.08
C LYS A 58 -6.60 9.43 14.14
N PRO A 59 -7.01 8.26 14.68
CA PRO A 59 -7.53 7.18 13.86
C PRO A 59 -8.70 7.65 12.99
N VAL A 60 -8.76 7.15 11.76
CA VAL A 60 -9.77 7.52 10.76
C VAL A 60 -10.56 6.28 10.37
N ASP A 61 -11.87 6.44 10.20
CA ASP A 61 -12.76 5.37 9.74
C ASP A 61 -12.49 5.05 8.27
N ALA A 62 -12.40 3.77 7.92
CA ALA A 62 -12.24 3.38 6.52
C ALA A 62 -13.56 3.59 5.74
N GLN A 63 -13.48 4.26 4.59
CA GLN A 63 -14.64 4.52 3.72
C GLN A 63 -14.67 3.60 2.49
N LEU A 64 -13.55 2.97 2.17
CA LEU A 64 -13.36 2.05 1.05
C LEU A 64 -12.52 0.85 1.52
N MET A 65 -12.77 -0.32 0.94
CA MET A 65 -11.94 -1.51 1.13
C MET A 65 -11.42 -1.96 -0.24
N ILE A 66 -10.11 -2.21 -0.33
CA ILE A 66 -9.48 -2.71 -1.56
C ILE A 66 -9.01 -4.14 -1.31
N SER A 67 -9.44 -5.05 -2.16
CA SER A 67 -8.97 -6.44 -2.11
C SER A 67 -8.22 -6.77 -3.38
N HIS A 68 -7.01 -7.29 -3.23
CA HIS A 68 -6.15 -7.72 -4.33
C HIS A 68 -5.60 -9.13 -4.04
N ALA A 69 -5.33 -9.90 -5.10
CA ALA A 69 -4.81 -11.25 -4.96
C ALA A 69 -3.36 -11.22 -4.46
N TRP A 70 -3.03 -12.07 -3.49
CA TRP A 70 -1.73 -12.01 -2.82
C TRP A 70 -0.52 -12.23 -3.75
N GLY A 71 -0.69 -13.07 -4.77
CA GLY A 71 0.38 -13.44 -5.72
C GLY A 71 0.40 -12.63 -7.03
N GLU A 72 -0.49 -11.64 -7.17
CA GLU A 72 -0.53 -10.80 -8.36
C GLU A 72 0.32 -9.54 -8.22
N ASP A 73 0.55 -8.85 -9.33
CA ASP A 73 1.43 -7.69 -9.40
C ASP A 73 0.83 -6.49 -8.63
N ILE A 74 1.59 -5.99 -7.66
CA ILE A 74 1.20 -4.82 -6.88
C ILE A 74 1.17 -3.55 -7.72
N ASP A 75 2.00 -3.46 -8.78
CA ASP A 75 2.02 -2.27 -9.63
C ASP A 75 0.72 -2.17 -10.45
N GLU A 76 0.18 -3.29 -10.93
CA GLU A 76 -1.17 -3.35 -11.55
C GLU A 76 -2.28 -2.97 -10.55
N CYS A 77 -2.16 -3.40 -9.29
CA CYS A 77 -3.10 -3.00 -8.24
C CYS A 77 -3.08 -1.47 -8.01
N VAL A 78 -1.90 -0.85 -8.02
CA VAL A 78 -1.76 0.60 -7.85
C VAL A 78 -2.37 1.33 -9.05
N GLU A 79 -2.07 0.89 -10.28
CA GLU A 79 -2.65 1.48 -11.50
C GLU A 79 -4.18 1.37 -11.55
N ALA A 80 -4.73 0.20 -11.17
CA ALA A 80 -6.17 -0.02 -11.10
C ALA A 80 -6.82 0.89 -10.03
N PHE A 81 -6.17 1.07 -8.89
CA PHE A 81 -6.67 1.94 -7.83
C PHE A 81 -6.63 3.42 -8.23
N GLU A 82 -5.53 3.88 -8.85
CA GLU A 82 -5.42 5.24 -9.38
C GLU A 82 -6.49 5.52 -10.43
N SER A 83 -6.72 4.56 -11.34
CA SER A 83 -7.79 4.63 -12.34
C SER A 83 -9.17 4.74 -11.70
N TYR A 84 -9.44 3.92 -10.66
CA TYR A 84 -10.69 3.99 -9.91
C TYR A 84 -10.87 5.36 -9.24
N CYS A 85 -9.84 5.90 -8.59
CA CYS A 85 -9.88 7.21 -7.96
C CYS A 85 -10.16 8.32 -8.97
N ALA A 86 -9.52 8.28 -10.15
CA ALA A 86 -9.72 9.26 -11.21
C ALA A 86 -11.14 9.23 -11.78
N ILE A 87 -11.68 8.04 -12.06
CA ILE A 87 -13.03 7.87 -12.61
C ILE A 87 -14.10 8.34 -11.62
N ASN A 88 -13.93 8.01 -10.34
CA ASN A 88 -14.93 8.27 -9.30
C ASN A 88 -14.69 9.58 -8.53
N GLN A 89 -13.70 10.38 -8.94
CA GLN A 89 -13.33 11.64 -8.28
C GLN A 89 -13.09 11.47 -6.77
N VAL A 90 -12.44 10.37 -6.40
CA VAL A 90 -12.09 10.09 -5.00
C VAL A 90 -11.02 11.09 -4.56
N ASP A 91 -11.33 11.88 -3.53
CA ASP A 91 -10.41 12.87 -2.98
C ASP A 91 -9.16 12.19 -2.41
N SER A 92 -7.98 12.81 -2.54
CA SER A 92 -6.72 12.23 -2.06
C SER A 92 -6.67 12.01 -0.55
N GLU A 93 -7.50 12.72 0.21
CA GLU A 93 -7.67 12.57 1.65
C GLU A 93 -8.76 11.55 2.01
N SER A 94 -9.49 11.02 1.03
CA SER A 94 -10.43 9.91 1.25
C SER A 94 -9.70 8.70 1.83
N THR A 95 -10.35 8.03 2.77
CA THR A 95 -9.69 7.00 3.58
C THR A 95 -10.18 5.61 3.24
N PHE A 96 -9.26 4.65 3.27
CA PHE A 96 -9.53 3.26 2.93
C PHE A 96 -8.72 2.29 3.82
N CYS A 97 -9.12 1.02 3.76
CA CYS A 97 -8.47 -0.13 4.38
C CYS A 97 -8.04 -1.14 3.32
#